data_AF-R7LAV3-F1
#
_entry.id   AF-R7LAV3-F1
#
_cell.length_a   1.000
_cell.length_b   1.000
_cell.length_c   1.000
_cell.angle_alpha   90.00
_cell.angle_beta   90.00
_cell.angle_gamma   90.00
#
_symmetry.space_group_name_H-M   'P 1'
#
loop_
_entity.id
_entity.type
_entity.pdbx_description
1 polymer ?
#
loop_
_entity_poly.entity_id
_entity_poly.type
_entity_poly.pdbx_seq_one_letter_code
_entity_poly.pdbx_strand_id
1 'polypeptide(L)'
;MMETLRIFIAMLIFAAFSNLEAAVSGFEDIDALSTESVKLRSKAAAEQRAWNSEKSEMLAELSALKEMRGALLEKISRTESEIAEANKQTEIIRRKLSKDESAMRDLDAFLSEKYEAWIGTPRIAEVLSKIGLGDRQKFAEKSVSEKLSAVCAILKAIKAEDFQIDKSESAISSGIFVRARGRVTDNAGTASLKVERGAKK
;
A
#
# COMPACT_ATOMS: atom_id res chain seq x y z
N MET A 1 57.06 54.08 101.51
CA MET A 1 57.18 52.66 101.13
C MET A 1 55.85 52.02 100.71
N MET A 2 54.68 52.45 101.21
CA MET A 2 53.38 51.92 100.77
C MET A 2 52.86 52.46 99.41
N GLU A 3 53.23 53.68 98.99
CA GLU A 3 52.76 54.25 97.72
C GLU A 3 53.41 53.60 96.49
N THR A 4 54.70 53.28 96.57
CA THR A 4 55.44 52.63 95.47
C THR A 4 54.93 51.21 95.19
N LEU A 5 54.50 50.48 96.23
CA LEU A 5 53.92 49.15 96.09
C LEU A 5 52.53 49.20 95.40
N ARG A 6 51.71 50.21 95.73
CA ARG A 6 50.38 50.39 95.11
C ARG A 6 50.48 50.75 93.63
N ILE A 7 51.44 51.59 93.26
CA ILE A 7 51.70 51.94 91.86
C ILE A 7 52.17 50.70 91.08
N PHE A 8 53.03 49.87 91.66
CA PHE A 8 53.52 48.66 91.01
C PHE A 8 52.41 47.61 90.78
N ILE A 9 51.53 47.43 91.76
CA ILE A 9 50.36 46.52 91.64
C ILE A 9 49.38 47.06 90.59
N ALA A 10 49.10 48.37 90.56
CA ALA A 10 48.24 48.96 89.56
C ALA A 10 48.79 48.82 88.14
N MET A 11 50.11 48.97 87.95
CA MET A 11 50.78 48.76 86.65
C MET A 11 50.70 47.29 86.19
N LEU A 12 50.86 46.33 87.12
CA LEU A 12 50.74 44.90 86.82
C LEU A 12 49.31 44.51 86.42
N ILE A 13 48.29 45.08 87.08
CA ILE A 13 46.89 44.86 86.72
C ILE A 13 46.61 45.47 85.35
N PHE A 14 47.06 46.70 85.08
CA PHE A 14 46.84 47.35 83.78
C PHE A 14 47.50 46.60 82.61
N ALA A 15 48.72 46.09 82.81
CA ALA A 15 49.42 45.27 81.82
C ALA A 15 48.76 43.89 81.60
N ALA A 16 48.13 43.32 82.64
CA ALA A 16 47.37 42.08 82.52
C ALA A 16 46.05 42.29 81.75
N PHE A 17 45.37 43.43 81.96
CA PHE A 17 44.13 43.77 81.26
C PHE A 17 44.36 44.11 79.78
N SER A 18 45.44 44.82 79.43
CA SER A 18 45.76 45.12 78.02
C SER A 18 46.13 43.87 77.20
N ASN A 19 46.78 42.89 77.83
CA ASN A 19 47.08 41.60 77.20
C ASN A 19 45.85 40.70 77.07
N LEU A 20 44.85 40.86 77.95
CA LEU A 20 43.58 40.14 77.85
C LEU A 20 42.71 40.68 76.71
N GLU A 21 42.64 42.00 76.52
CA GLU A 21 41.91 42.61 75.39
C GLU A 21 42.51 42.22 74.02
N ALA A 22 43.84 42.20 73.89
CA ALA A 22 44.51 41.76 72.67
C ALA A 22 44.35 40.25 72.39
N ALA A 23 44.23 39.42 73.43
CA ALA A 23 43.94 38.00 73.28
C ALA A 23 42.47 37.77 72.87
N VAL A 24 41.53 38.51 73.47
CA VAL A 24 40.09 38.43 73.13
C VAL A 24 39.83 38.88 71.70
N SER A 25 40.48 39.96 71.23
CA SER A 25 40.36 40.40 69.83
C SER A 25 40.89 39.36 68.84
N GLY A 26 41.99 38.65 69.18
CA GLY A 26 42.53 37.59 68.34
C GLY A 26 41.63 36.34 68.25
N PHE A 27 40.83 36.06 69.29
CA PHE A 27 39.81 34.99 69.25
C PHE A 27 38.61 35.37 68.38
N GLU A 28 38.14 36.62 68.45
CA GLU A 28 37.03 37.10 67.60
C GLU A 28 37.39 37.02 66.11
N ASP A 29 38.62 37.36 65.74
CA ASP A 29 39.10 37.26 64.36
C ASP A 29 39.21 35.80 63.87
N ILE A 30 39.65 34.89 64.73
CA ILE A 30 39.74 33.44 64.41
C ILE A 30 38.34 32.82 64.28
N ASP A 31 37.41 33.19 65.15
CA ASP A 31 36.02 32.74 65.08
C ASP A 31 35.32 33.31 63.83
N ALA A 32 35.57 34.57 63.49
CA ALA A 32 35.07 35.17 62.25
C ALA A 32 35.59 34.41 61.01
N LEU A 33 36.89 34.13 60.93
CA LEU A 33 37.50 33.34 59.84
C LEU A 33 36.96 31.90 59.78
N SER A 34 36.78 31.26 60.94
CA SER A 34 36.19 29.91 61.03
C SER A 34 34.76 29.92 60.47
N THR A 35 33.93 30.87 60.90
CA THR A 35 32.54 30.97 60.43
C THR A 35 32.45 31.29 58.93
N GLU A 36 33.34 32.13 58.40
CA GLU A 36 33.42 32.43 56.97
C GLU A 36 33.85 31.21 56.16
N SER A 37 34.83 30.45 56.65
CA SER A 37 35.28 29.21 56.00
C SER A 37 34.15 28.16 55.94
N VAL A 38 33.35 28.04 57.01
CA VAL A 38 32.18 27.15 57.05
C VAL A 38 31.10 27.61 56.07
N LYS A 39 30.87 28.93 55.96
CA LYS A 39 29.93 29.50 54.97
C LYS A 39 30.40 29.26 53.53
N LEU A 40 31.68 29.38 53.26
CA LEU A 40 32.24 29.11 51.93
C LEU A 40 32.12 27.63 51.57
N ARG A 41 32.44 26.73 52.51
CA ARG A 41 32.28 25.28 52.31
C ARG A 41 30.81 24.88 52.12
N SER A 42 29.89 25.48 52.87
CA SER A 42 28.46 25.18 52.71
C SER A 42 27.90 25.70 51.39
N LYS A 43 28.33 26.89 50.93
CA LYS A 43 28.01 27.41 49.59
C LYS A 43 28.56 26.53 48.49
N ALA A 44 29.84 26.17 48.54
CA ALA A 44 30.46 25.26 47.57
C ALA A 44 29.77 23.87 47.55
N ALA A 45 29.38 23.35 48.73
CA ALA A 45 28.61 22.11 48.81
C ALA A 45 27.20 22.25 48.22
N ALA A 46 26.55 23.40 48.36
CA ALA A 46 25.24 23.67 47.76
C ALA A 46 25.34 23.79 46.23
N GLU A 47 26.34 24.52 45.72
CA GLU A 47 26.62 24.64 44.29
C GLU A 47 26.96 23.27 43.67
N GLN A 48 27.78 22.45 44.34
CA GLN A 48 28.10 21.11 43.88
C GLN A 48 26.86 20.21 43.81
N ARG A 49 25.93 20.34 44.77
CA ARG A 49 24.67 19.59 44.74
C ARG A 49 23.76 20.06 43.60
N ALA A 50 23.66 21.37 43.39
CA ALA A 50 22.89 21.93 42.28
C ALA A 50 23.44 21.47 40.93
N TRP A 51 24.75 21.55 40.73
CA TRP A 51 25.43 21.05 39.53
C TRP A 51 25.22 19.56 39.31
N ASN A 52 25.34 18.75 40.37
CA ASN A 52 25.10 17.31 40.25
C ASN A 52 23.65 16.99 39.90
N SER A 53 22.68 17.77 40.42
CA SER A 53 21.27 17.64 40.07
C SER A 53 21.02 17.96 38.60
N GLU A 54 21.50 19.12 38.14
CA GLU A 54 21.38 19.54 36.74
C GLU A 54 22.06 18.54 35.80
N LYS A 55 23.26 18.06 36.14
CA LYS A 55 23.93 17.01 35.39
C LYS A 55 23.11 15.73 35.30
N SER A 56 22.45 15.33 36.39
CA SER A 56 21.62 14.13 36.40
C SER A 56 20.38 14.27 35.52
N GLU A 57 19.77 15.45 35.50
CA GLU A 57 18.63 15.80 34.66
C GLU A 57 19.02 15.77 33.18
N MET A 58 20.13 16.43 32.81
CA MET A 58 20.65 16.44 31.44
C MET A 58 21.01 15.03 30.95
N LEU A 59 21.55 14.17 31.82
CA LEU A 59 21.83 12.78 31.47
C LEU A 59 20.54 11.97 31.27
N ALA A 60 19.51 12.21 32.07
CA ALA A 60 18.21 11.58 31.92
C ALA A 60 17.55 11.98 30.58
N GLU A 61 17.53 13.28 30.26
CA GLU A 61 17.03 13.78 28.97
C GLU A 61 17.80 13.17 27.79
N LEU A 62 19.12 13.12 27.87
CA LEU A 62 19.95 12.54 26.82
C LEU A 62 19.67 11.04 26.63
N SER A 63 19.36 10.31 27.71
CA SER A 63 18.95 8.90 27.61
C SER A 63 17.58 8.76 26.93
N ALA A 64 16.60 9.59 27.31
CA ALA A 64 15.27 9.59 26.70
C ALA A 64 15.33 9.92 25.19
N LEU A 65 16.15 10.90 24.80
CA LEU A 65 16.36 11.25 23.40
C LEU A 65 17.03 10.12 22.60
N LYS A 66 17.96 9.37 23.21
CA LYS A 66 18.58 8.20 22.57
C LYS A 66 17.57 7.08 22.33
N GLU A 67 16.71 6.80 23.30
CA GLU A 67 15.63 5.82 23.15
C GLU A 67 14.63 6.24 22.07
N MET A 68 14.22 7.51 22.09
CA MET A 68 13.31 8.07 21.08
C MET A 68 13.93 7.98 19.68
N ARG A 69 15.22 8.32 19.53
CA ARG A 69 15.94 8.15 18.27
C ARG A 69 15.97 6.69 17.82
N GLY A 70 16.19 5.74 18.72
CA GLY A 70 16.16 4.31 18.42
C GLY A 70 14.79 3.88 17.89
N ALA A 71 13.71 4.27 18.56
CA ALA A 71 12.35 3.97 18.14
C ALA A 71 11.99 4.61 16.78
N LEU A 72 12.48 5.82 16.50
CA LEU A 72 12.30 6.48 15.21
C LEU A 72 13.05 5.75 14.08
N LEU A 73 14.29 5.33 14.32
CA LEU A 73 15.06 4.56 13.33
C LEU A 73 14.41 3.21 13.02
N GLU A 74 13.88 2.53 14.03
CA GLU A 74 13.16 1.27 13.83
C GLU A 74 11.88 1.48 13.01
N LYS A 75 11.12 2.55 13.30
CA LYS A 75 9.95 2.92 12.49
C LYS A 75 10.33 3.21 11.05
N ILE A 76 11.41 3.97 10.81
CA ILE A 76 11.90 4.26 9.46
C ILE A 76 12.23 2.96 8.72
N SER A 77 12.99 2.05 9.35
CA SER A 77 13.36 0.78 8.75
C SER A 77 12.15 -0.09 8.39
N ARG A 78 11.13 -0.14 9.27
CA ARG A 78 9.88 -0.86 8.98
C ARG A 78 9.13 -0.23 7.80
N THR A 79 8.96 1.08 7.79
CA THR A 79 8.30 1.79 6.69
C THR A 79 9.04 1.61 5.37
N GLU A 80 10.37 1.64 5.35
CA GLU A 80 11.18 1.38 4.16
C GLU A 80 10.95 -0.05 3.62
N SER A 81 10.87 -1.04 4.50
CA SER A 81 10.55 -2.42 4.13
C SER A 81 9.14 -2.53 3.54
N GLU A 82 8.15 -1.92 4.16
CA GLU A 82 6.76 -1.91 3.69
C GLU A 82 6.64 -1.24 2.31
N ILE A 83 7.34 -0.12 2.10
CA ILE A 83 7.39 0.57 0.80
C ILE A 83 8.03 -0.33 -0.26
N ALA A 84 9.14 -0.99 0.06
CA ALA A 84 9.81 -1.89 -0.87
C ALA A 84 8.91 -3.07 -1.28
N GLU A 85 8.15 -3.63 -0.33
CA GLU A 85 7.19 -4.70 -0.57
C GLU A 85 6.01 -4.21 -1.43
N ALA A 86 5.44 -3.05 -1.11
CA ALA A 86 4.36 -2.43 -1.87
C ALA A 86 4.77 -2.12 -3.33
N ASN A 87 6.01 -1.67 -3.53
CA ASN A 87 6.57 -1.42 -4.87
C ASN A 87 6.69 -2.71 -5.68
N LYS A 88 7.13 -3.82 -5.07
CA LYS A 88 7.16 -5.14 -5.74
C LYS A 88 5.77 -5.60 -6.15
N GLN A 89 4.77 -5.45 -5.27
CA GLN A 89 3.39 -5.83 -5.58
C GLN A 89 2.81 -4.98 -6.72
N THR A 90 3.06 -3.66 -6.69
CA THR A 90 2.64 -2.74 -7.76
C THR A 90 3.23 -3.14 -9.11
N GLU A 91 4.51 -3.51 -9.15
CA GLU A 91 5.16 -3.97 -10.39
C GLU A 91 4.57 -5.29 -10.91
N ILE A 92 4.25 -6.24 -10.03
CA ILE A 92 3.57 -7.49 -10.42
C ILE A 92 2.19 -7.19 -11.02
N ILE A 93 1.41 -6.31 -10.37
CA ILE A 93 0.09 -5.90 -10.85
C ILE A 93 0.21 -5.21 -12.21
N ARG A 94 1.17 -4.31 -12.38
CA ARG A 94 1.42 -3.60 -13.64
C ARG A 94 1.70 -4.57 -14.78
N ARG A 95 2.51 -5.60 -14.57
CA ARG A 95 2.79 -6.64 -15.59
C ARG A 95 1.55 -7.45 -15.95
N LYS A 96 0.76 -7.83 -14.95
CA LYS A 96 -0.51 -8.54 -15.18
C LYS A 96 -1.49 -7.67 -15.97
N LEU A 97 -1.67 -6.41 -15.57
CA LEU A 97 -2.53 -5.46 -16.25
C LEU A 97 -2.09 -5.25 -17.70
N SER A 98 -0.78 -5.08 -17.95
CA SER A 98 -0.27 -4.94 -19.32
C SER A 98 -0.55 -6.18 -20.18
N LYS A 99 -0.50 -7.38 -19.60
CA LYS A 99 -0.84 -8.62 -20.30
C LYS A 99 -2.34 -8.69 -20.59
N ASP A 100 -3.18 -8.35 -19.61
CA ASP A 100 -4.62 -8.34 -19.78
C ASP A 100 -5.07 -7.29 -20.80
N GLU A 101 -4.44 -6.11 -20.82
CA GLU A 101 -4.64 -5.08 -21.84
C GLU A 101 -4.28 -5.58 -23.24
N SER A 102 -3.15 -6.28 -23.40
CA SER A 102 -2.80 -6.89 -24.69
C SER A 102 -3.83 -7.94 -25.13
N ALA A 103 -4.25 -8.81 -24.21
CA ALA A 103 -5.24 -9.84 -24.51
C ALA A 103 -6.61 -9.25 -24.89
N MET A 104 -7.01 -8.15 -24.24
CA MET A 104 -8.25 -7.43 -24.58
C MET A 104 -8.17 -6.78 -25.96
N ARG A 105 -7.01 -6.22 -26.35
CA ARG A 105 -6.80 -5.69 -27.71
C ARG A 105 -6.84 -6.80 -28.77
N ASP A 106 -6.19 -7.93 -28.50
CA ASP A 106 -6.21 -9.08 -29.41
C ASP A 106 -7.63 -9.64 -29.58
N LEU A 107 -8.40 -9.72 -28.48
CA LEU A 107 -9.80 -10.13 -28.50
C LEU A 107 -10.67 -9.12 -29.28
N ASP A 108 -10.47 -7.82 -29.08
CA ASP A 108 -11.19 -6.78 -29.82
C ASP A 108 -10.96 -6.86 -31.32
N ALA A 109 -9.69 -7.04 -31.72
CA ALA A 109 -9.28 -7.22 -33.10
C ALA A 109 -9.92 -8.48 -33.71
N PHE A 110 -9.85 -9.61 -33.00
CA PHE A 110 -10.46 -10.86 -33.43
C PHE A 110 -11.98 -10.73 -33.63
N LEU A 111 -12.69 -10.13 -32.67
CA LEU A 111 -14.14 -9.95 -32.75
C LEU A 111 -14.52 -9.02 -33.91
N SER A 112 -13.75 -7.96 -34.13
CA SER A 112 -13.96 -7.02 -35.24
C SER A 112 -13.69 -7.68 -36.59
N GLU A 113 -12.62 -8.49 -36.71
CA GLU A 113 -12.31 -9.26 -37.93
C GLU A 113 -13.44 -10.25 -38.26
N LYS A 114 -13.94 -11.00 -37.27
CA LYS A 114 -15.06 -11.94 -37.49
C LYS A 114 -16.34 -11.23 -37.91
N TYR A 115 -16.65 -10.09 -37.30
CA TYR A 115 -17.80 -9.29 -37.68
C TYR A 115 -17.69 -8.78 -39.13
N GLU A 116 -16.53 -8.25 -39.55
CA GLU A 116 -16.31 -7.80 -40.92
C GLU A 116 -16.40 -8.95 -41.94
N ALA A 117 -15.91 -10.15 -41.60
CA ALA A 117 -16.06 -11.32 -42.45
C ALA A 117 -17.54 -11.73 -42.64
N TRP A 118 -18.34 -11.63 -41.58
CA TRP A 118 -19.78 -11.95 -41.63
C TRP A 118 -20.59 -10.93 -42.40
N ILE A 119 -20.35 -9.65 -42.21
CA ILE A 119 -21.07 -8.60 -42.94
C ILE A 119 -20.68 -8.57 -44.43
N GLY A 120 -19.50 -9.08 -44.78
CA GLY A 120 -19.08 -9.30 -46.17
C GLY A 120 -19.83 -10.45 -46.87
N THR A 121 -20.53 -11.31 -46.12
CA THR A 121 -21.30 -12.42 -46.68
C THR A 121 -22.76 -11.99 -46.87
N PRO A 122 -23.31 -11.98 -48.11
CA PRO A 122 -24.64 -11.41 -48.40
C PRO A 122 -25.78 -12.04 -47.58
N ARG A 123 -25.74 -13.37 -47.43
CA ARG A 123 -26.76 -14.12 -46.67
C ARG A 123 -26.75 -13.75 -45.20
N ILE A 124 -25.57 -13.63 -44.60
CA ILE A 124 -25.41 -13.29 -43.18
C ILE A 124 -25.73 -11.81 -42.94
N ALA A 125 -25.38 -10.91 -43.87
CA ALA A 125 -25.72 -9.49 -43.79
C ALA A 125 -27.24 -9.25 -43.70
N GLU A 126 -28.06 -10.06 -44.37
CA GLU A 126 -29.51 -9.99 -44.28
C GLU A 126 -30.04 -10.44 -42.91
N VAL A 127 -29.43 -11.47 -42.31
CA VAL A 127 -29.73 -11.89 -40.92
C VAL A 127 -29.36 -10.78 -39.93
N LEU A 128 -28.20 -10.17 -40.13
CA LEU A 128 -27.67 -9.10 -39.28
C LEU A 128 -28.54 -7.85 -39.32
N SER A 129 -29.08 -7.49 -40.49
CA SER A 129 -30.00 -6.35 -40.63
C SER A 129 -31.32 -6.60 -39.91
N LYS A 130 -31.86 -7.82 -39.96
CA LYS A 130 -33.08 -8.23 -39.22
C LYS A 130 -32.92 -8.12 -37.69
N ILE A 131 -31.70 -8.26 -37.16
CA ILE A 131 -31.40 -8.24 -35.72
C ILE A 131 -30.89 -6.87 -35.25
N GLY A 132 -30.77 -5.89 -36.16
CA GLY A 132 -30.28 -4.55 -35.83
C GLY A 132 -28.77 -4.49 -35.54
N LEU A 133 -28.00 -5.46 -36.03
CA LEU A 133 -26.53 -5.53 -35.92
C LEU A 133 -25.82 -5.29 -37.26
N GLY A 134 -26.50 -4.76 -38.26
CA GLY A 134 -25.94 -4.46 -39.59
C GLY A 134 -25.11 -3.18 -39.68
N ASP A 135 -25.13 -2.32 -38.67
CA ASP A 135 -24.38 -1.06 -38.67
C ASP A 135 -22.92 -1.26 -38.22
N ARG A 136 -21.99 -1.15 -39.18
CA ARG A 136 -20.54 -1.29 -38.92
C ARG A 136 -20.00 -0.28 -37.92
N GLN A 137 -20.42 0.99 -38.04
CA GLN A 137 -19.97 2.06 -37.14
C GLN A 137 -20.40 1.79 -35.69
N LYS A 138 -21.65 1.36 -35.49
CA LYS A 138 -22.17 1.01 -34.16
C LYS A 138 -21.51 -0.23 -33.57
N PHE A 139 -20.95 -1.13 -34.38
CA PHE A 139 -20.20 -2.27 -33.87
C PHE A 139 -18.77 -1.88 -33.45
N ALA A 140 -18.13 -0.99 -34.20
CA ALA A 140 -16.77 -0.52 -33.91
C ALA A 140 -16.66 0.25 -32.58
N GLU A 141 -17.68 1.03 -32.23
CA GLU A 141 -17.73 1.86 -31.01
C GLU A 141 -18.01 1.07 -29.72
N LYS A 142 -18.42 -0.20 -29.83
CA LYS A 142 -18.76 -1.04 -28.66
C LYS A 142 -17.52 -1.49 -27.89
N SER A 143 -17.69 -1.68 -26.58
CA SER A 143 -16.68 -2.32 -25.74
C SER A 143 -16.49 -3.80 -26.13
N VAL A 144 -15.34 -4.40 -25.75
CA VAL A 144 -15.02 -5.81 -26.05
C VAL A 144 -16.11 -6.76 -25.54
N SER A 145 -16.66 -6.51 -24.34
CA SER A 145 -17.74 -7.31 -23.76
C SER A 145 -19.05 -7.22 -24.55
N GLU A 146 -19.37 -6.04 -25.09
CA GLU A 146 -20.55 -5.84 -25.91
C GLU A 146 -20.37 -6.43 -27.30
N LYS A 147 -19.17 -6.31 -27.89
CA LYS A 147 -18.81 -6.98 -29.15
C LYS A 147 -18.93 -8.50 -28.99
N LEU A 148 -18.43 -9.08 -27.91
CA LEU A 148 -18.55 -10.51 -27.63
C LEU A 148 -20.02 -10.95 -27.51
N SER A 149 -20.83 -10.17 -26.78
CA SER A 149 -22.26 -10.44 -26.62
C SER A 149 -23.01 -10.37 -27.97
N ALA A 150 -22.68 -9.36 -28.78
CA ALA A 150 -23.23 -9.20 -30.12
C ALA A 150 -22.83 -10.37 -31.04
N VAL A 151 -21.55 -10.76 -31.06
CA VAL A 151 -21.05 -11.92 -31.82
C VAL A 151 -21.77 -13.21 -31.41
N CYS A 152 -22.00 -13.44 -30.11
CA CYS A 152 -22.79 -14.56 -29.63
C CYS A 152 -24.26 -14.52 -30.10
N ALA A 153 -24.88 -13.34 -30.15
CA ALA A 153 -26.23 -13.17 -30.68
C ALA A 153 -26.29 -13.47 -32.19
N ILE A 154 -25.28 -13.02 -32.94
CA ILE A 154 -25.14 -13.29 -34.37
C ILE A 154 -25.05 -14.80 -34.62
N LEU A 155 -24.18 -15.51 -33.89
CA LEU A 155 -24.03 -16.96 -34.00
C LEU A 155 -25.33 -17.71 -33.70
N LYS A 156 -26.09 -17.26 -32.69
CA LYS A 156 -27.39 -17.86 -32.36
C LYS A 156 -28.40 -17.67 -33.49
N ALA A 157 -28.41 -16.50 -34.12
CA ALA A 157 -29.32 -16.23 -35.21
C ALA A 157 -28.96 -16.96 -36.50
N ILE A 158 -27.68 -16.99 -36.88
CA ILE A 158 -27.19 -17.79 -38.01
C ILE A 158 -27.58 -19.25 -37.80
N LYS A 159 -27.37 -19.78 -36.59
CA LYS A 159 -27.79 -21.14 -36.25
C LYS A 159 -29.30 -21.33 -36.41
N ALA A 160 -30.11 -20.40 -35.90
CA ALA A 160 -31.58 -20.49 -36.00
C ALA A 160 -32.05 -20.45 -37.46
N GLU A 161 -31.40 -19.67 -38.31
CA GLU A 161 -31.71 -19.56 -39.73
C GLU A 161 -31.25 -20.79 -40.53
N ASP A 162 -30.11 -21.39 -40.17
CA ASP A 162 -29.69 -22.69 -40.72
C ASP A 162 -30.68 -23.83 -40.38
N PHE A 163 -31.45 -23.71 -39.28
CA PHE A 163 -32.52 -24.65 -38.93
C PHE A 163 -33.85 -24.36 -39.64
N GLN A 164 -34.02 -23.19 -40.29
CA GLN A 164 -35.22 -22.91 -41.06
C GLN A 164 -35.14 -23.61 -42.43
N ILE A 165 -36.00 -24.61 -42.61
CA ILE A 165 -36.20 -25.28 -43.90
C ILE A 165 -37.20 -24.44 -44.68
N ASP A 166 -36.72 -23.72 -45.70
CA ASP A 166 -37.60 -23.10 -46.68
C ASP A 166 -38.36 -24.18 -47.45
N LYS A 167 -39.66 -24.28 -47.17
CA LYS A 167 -40.61 -25.06 -47.97
C LYS A 167 -41.35 -24.09 -48.89
N SER A 168 -40.70 -23.65 -49.95
CA SER A 168 -41.45 -23.09 -51.08
C SER A 168 -42.08 -24.23 -51.88
N GLU A 169 -43.28 -23.97 -52.42
CA GLU A 169 -44.10 -24.95 -53.10
C GLU A 169 -43.30 -25.70 -54.17
N SER A 170 -43.26 -27.03 -54.00
CA SER A 170 -42.73 -28.06 -54.92
C SER A 170 -41.22 -28.34 -55.01
N ALA A 171 -40.31 -27.60 -54.35
CA ALA A 171 -38.91 -28.05 -54.27
C ALA A 171 -38.17 -27.48 -53.06
N ILE A 172 -37.80 -28.35 -52.12
CA ILE A 172 -36.95 -28.00 -50.98
C ILE A 172 -35.51 -27.85 -51.49
N SER A 173 -34.97 -26.63 -51.47
CA SER A 173 -33.70 -26.30 -52.15
C SER A 173 -32.45 -26.40 -51.27
N SER A 174 -32.56 -26.72 -49.98
CA SER A 174 -31.38 -27.00 -49.16
C SER A 174 -31.63 -28.03 -48.06
N GLY A 175 -30.66 -28.93 -47.90
CA GLY A 175 -30.68 -30.07 -46.99
C GLY A 175 -30.25 -31.36 -47.69
N ILE A 176 -29.29 -32.10 -47.13
CA ILE A 176 -29.06 -33.49 -47.52
C ILE A 176 -30.21 -34.30 -46.92
N PHE A 177 -31.26 -34.56 -47.71
CA PHE A 177 -32.40 -35.35 -47.25
C PHE A 177 -32.05 -36.84 -47.31
N VAL A 178 -31.73 -37.41 -46.15
CA VAL A 178 -31.62 -38.87 -46.00
C VAL A 178 -33.03 -39.44 -45.84
N ARG A 179 -33.62 -39.91 -46.95
CA ARG A 179 -34.89 -40.64 -46.90
C ARG A 179 -34.60 -42.10 -46.56
N ALA A 180 -34.70 -42.46 -45.28
CA ALA A 180 -34.66 -43.86 -44.87
C ALA A 180 -35.93 -44.57 -45.35
N ARG A 181 -35.83 -45.39 -46.40
CA ARG A 181 -36.92 -46.26 -46.86
C ARG A 181 -36.55 -47.70 -46.55
N GLY A 182 -36.90 -48.15 -45.34
CA GLY A 182 -36.85 -49.56 -44.97
C GLY A 182 -38.23 -50.19 -45.16
N ARG A 183 -38.34 -51.26 -45.94
CA ARG A 183 -39.51 -52.14 -45.89
C ARG A 183 -39.25 -53.09 -44.70
N VAL A 184 -40.15 -53.07 -43.72
CA VAL A 184 -40.04 -53.83 -42.46
C VAL A 184 -40.35 -55.31 -42.70
N THR A 185 -39.54 -55.99 -43.50
CA THR A 185 -39.75 -57.43 -43.74
C THR A 185 -38.54 -58.31 -43.53
N ASP A 186 -37.31 -57.78 -43.44
CA ASP A 186 -36.14 -58.63 -43.26
C ASP A 186 -35.26 -58.12 -42.10
N ASN A 187 -35.04 -59.02 -41.13
CA ASN A 187 -34.28 -58.84 -39.87
C ASN A 187 -32.77 -58.59 -40.06
N ALA A 188 -32.35 -57.97 -41.17
CA ALA A 188 -30.99 -57.52 -41.44
C ALA A 188 -31.03 -56.03 -41.78
N GLY A 189 -31.13 -55.20 -40.74
CA GLY A 189 -31.26 -53.75 -40.82
C GLY A 189 -29.97 -53.06 -41.27
N THR A 190 -29.61 -53.18 -42.54
CA THR A 190 -28.67 -52.28 -43.21
C THR A 190 -29.44 -51.33 -44.11
N ALA A 191 -29.56 -50.08 -43.68
CA ALA A 191 -30.17 -49.01 -44.47
C ALA A 191 -29.28 -48.71 -45.69
N SER A 192 -29.75 -49.10 -46.88
CA SER A 192 -29.09 -48.70 -48.12
C SER A 192 -29.30 -47.20 -48.35
N LEU A 193 -28.24 -46.40 -48.15
CA LEU A 193 -28.23 -44.98 -48.48
C LEU A 193 -28.15 -44.78 -49.99
N LYS A 194 -29.27 -44.38 -50.61
CA LYS A 194 -29.28 -43.92 -52.00
C LYS A 194 -29.33 -42.40 -52.03
N VAL A 195 -28.22 -41.78 -52.43
CA VAL A 195 -28.13 -40.33 -52.63
C VAL A 195 -28.68 -40.03 -54.03
N GLU A 196 -29.92 -39.56 -54.11
CA GLU A 196 -30.46 -39.03 -55.36
C GLU A 196 -30.02 -37.57 -55.50
N ARG A 197 -29.07 -37.32 -56.41
CA ARG A 197 -28.77 -35.96 -56.87
C ARG A 197 -29.87 -35.56 -57.87
N GLY A 198 -30.70 -34.61 -57.50
CA GLY A 198 -31.73 -34.07 -58.38
C GLY A 198 -31.12 -33.59 -59.70
N ALA A 199 -31.66 -34.07 -60.81
CA ALA A 199 -31.30 -33.59 -62.15
C ALA A 199 -31.76 -32.14 -62.28
N LYS A 200 -30.82 -31.26 -62.65
CA LYS A 200 -31.13 -29.90 -63.10
C LYS A 200 -32.03 -30.00 -64.35
N LYS A 201 -33.25 -29.47 -64.26
CA LYS A 201 -34.00 -29.00 -65.42
C LYS A 201 -33.87 -27.49 -65.47
#